data_AF-A0A7V1HXC5-F1
#
_entry.id   AF-A0A7V1HXC5-F1
#
_cell.length_a   1.000
_cell.length_b   1.000
_cell.length_c   1.000
_cell.angle_alpha   90.00
_cell.angle_beta   90.00
_cell.angle_gamma   90.00
#
_symmetry.space_group_name_H-M   'P 1'
#
loop_
_entity.id
_entity.type
_entity.pdbx_description
1 polymer ?
#
loop_
_entity_poly.entity_id
_entity_poly.type
_entity_poly.pdbx_seq_one_letter_code
_entity_poly.pdbx_strand_id
1 'polypeptide(L)'
;EAAITASCKEYGISNSDISTYLQGEKVAYKNDLTQIYMQKWIALFRQSWEAWAEMRRTDIPTLPPAVSSAHTGHNRVPFRFSYPDDEKKLNSSNIPADVNEVDNYWGYQIWWDKRSGVK
;
A
#
# COMPACT_ATOMS: atom_id res chain seq x y z
N GLU A 1 13.45 14.67 5.35
CA GLU A 1 13.07 15.74 6.32
C GLU A 1 12.19 16.81 5.69
N ALA A 2 12.64 17.52 4.64
CA ALA A 2 11.85 18.58 4.00
C ALA A 2 10.41 18.16 3.61
N ALA A 3 10.23 16.96 3.04
CA ALA A 3 8.91 16.44 2.70
C ALA A 3 8.01 16.17 3.94
N ILE A 4 8.60 15.70 5.04
CA ILE A 4 7.88 15.48 6.31
C ILE A 4 7.42 16.84 6.85
N THR A 5 8.30 17.84 6.86
CA THR A 5 7.96 19.20 7.27
C THR A 5 6.84 19.80 6.41
N ALA A 6 6.89 19.62 5.09
CA ALA A 6 5.84 20.08 4.19
C ALA A 6 4.50 19.42 4.50
N SER A 7 4.48 18.08 4.63
CA SER A 7 3.28 17.33 5.02
C SER A 7 2.72 17.79 6.35
N CYS A 8 3.54 17.93 7.39
CA CYS A 8 3.08 18.37 8.71
C CYS A 8 2.53 19.80 8.69
N LYS A 9 3.14 20.71 7.92
CA LYS A 9 2.64 22.09 7.77
C LYS A 9 1.29 22.15 7.07
N GLU A 10 1.01 21.26 6.12
CA GLU A 10 -0.31 21.13 5.48
C GLU A 10 -1.43 20.83 6.49
N TYR A 11 -1.11 20.15 7.60
CA TYR A 11 -2.03 19.85 8.69
C TYR A 11 -1.94 20.84 9.87
N GLY A 12 -1.20 21.95 9.72
CA GLY A 12 -1.10 22.99 10.75
C GLY A 12 -0.27 22.60 11.99
N ILE A 13 0.59 21.58 11.89
CA ILE A 13 1.45 21.16 13.00
C ILE A 13 2.54 22.22 13.26
N SER A 14 2.81 22.50 14.53
CA SER A 14 3.78 23.53 14.93
C SER A 14 5.22 23.17 14.52
N ASN A 15 6.07 24.16 14.26
CA ASN A 15 7.48 23.92 13.92
C ASN A 15 8.25 23.21 15.06
N SER A 16 7.86 23.45 16.32
CA SER A 16 8.45 22.78 17.49
C SER A 16 8.11 21.28 17.52
N ASP A 17 6.86 20.93 17.22
CA ASP A 17 6.44 19.52 17.17
C ASP A 17 7.07 18.80 15.98
N ILE A 18 7.19 19.47 14.83
CA ILE A 18 7.89 18.94 13.65
C ILE A 18 9.36 18.66 14.00
N SER A 19 10.03 19.59 14.67
CA SER A 19 11.44 19.43 15.05
C SER A 19 11.63 18.25 16.01
N THR A 20 10.70 18.08 16.96
CA THR A 20 10.67 16.93 17.87
C THR A 20 10.41 15.63 17.11
N TYR A 21 9.46 15.62 16.18
CA TYR A 21 9.12 14.44 15.37
C TYR A 21 10.30 13.97 14.52
N LEU A 22 11.03 14.90 13.88
CA LEU A 22 12.21 14.58 13.06
C LEU A 22 13.35 13.94 13.85
N GLN A 23 13.46 14.22 15.16
CA GLN A 23 14.46 13.62 16.04
C GLN A 23 14.05 12.24 16.58
N GLY A 24 12.80 11.81 16.37
CA GLY A 24 12.32 10.52 16.85
C GLY A 24 13.11 9.36 16.21
N GLU A 25 13.44 8.33 16.99
CA GLU A 25 14.31 7.22 16.57
C GLU A 25 13.86 6.53 15.27
N LYS A 26 12.54 6.47 15.03
CA LYS A 26 11.91 5.87 13.84
C LYS A 26 11.88 6.80 12.62
N VAL A 27 12.05 8.11 12.83
CA VAL A 27 11.90 9.16 11.81
C VAL A 27 13.25 9.75 11.41
N ALA A 28 14.16 9.93 12.36
CA ALA A 28 15.51 10.40 12.13
C ALA A 28 16.17 9.56 11.03
N TYR A 29 16.63 10.21 9.97
CA TYR A 29 17.02 9.52 8.74
C TYR A 29 18.32 8.75 8.94
N LYS A 30 18.27 7.44 8.71
CA LYS A 30 19.37 6.49 8.87
C LYS A 30 19.90 5.99 7.52
N ASN A 31 19.74 6.80 6.46
CA ASN A 31 20.05 6.41 5.08
C ASN A 31 19.28 5.15 4.62
N ASP A 32 18.05 4.98 5.10
CA ASP A 32 17.20 3.84 4.80
C ASP A 32 15.97 4.28 3.99
N LEU A 33 15.78 3.63 2.84
CA LEU A 33 14.67 3.88 1.94
C LEU A 33 13.32 3.45 2.54
N THR A 34 13.30 2.48 3.45
CA THR A 34 12.06 2.08 4.15
C THR A 34 11.48 3.23 4.97
N GLN A 35 12.34 4.10 5.54
CA GLN A 35 11.90 5.30 6.26
C GLN A 35 11.22 6.29 5.32
N ILE A 36 11.76 6.46 4.10
CA ILE A 36 11.16 7.33 3.07
C ILE A 36 9.78 6.78 2.67
N TYR A 37 9.67 5.47 2.43
CA TYR A 37 8.40 4.85 2.07
C TYR A 37 7.36 4.93 3.18
N MET A 38 7.76 4.72 4.44
CA MET A 38 6.88 4.88 5.59
C MET A 38 6.35 6.31 5.70
N GLN A 39 7.23 7.31 5.59
CA GLN A 39 6.84 8.72 5.68
C GLN A 39 5.97 9.14 4.49
N LYS A 40 6.24 8.61 3.29
CA LYS A 40 5.36 8.78 2.12
C LYS A 40 3.98 8.21 2.38
N TRP A 41 3.87 6.98 2.91
CA TRP A 41 2.59 6.36 3.22
C TRP A 41 1.78 7.18 4.24
N ILE A 42 2.42 7.71 5.29
CA ILE A 42 1.77 8.60 6.26
C ILE A 42 1.24 9.88 5.58
N ALA A 43 2.05 10.52 4.73
CA ALA A 43 1.67 11.73 4.02
C ALA A 43 0.48 11.51 3.07
N LEU A 44 0.32 10.30 2.54
CA LEU A 44 -0.75 9.91 1.63
C LEU A 44 -2.09 9.58 2.32
N PHE A 45 -2.28 9.90 3.60
CA PHE A 45 -3.51 9.59 4.35
C PHE A 45 -4.81 10.02 3.64
N ARG A 46 -4.82 11.19 2.97
CA ARG A 46 -5.97 11.68 2.18
C ARG A 46 -6.02 11.18 0.73
N GLN A 47 -5.04 10.37 0.32
CA GLN A 47 -4.88 9.83 -1.02
C GLN A 47 -4.82 8.30 -0.94
N SER A 48 -5.89 7.69 -0.44
CA SER A 48 -5.95 6.26 -0.09
C SER A 48 -5.59 5.32 -1.26
N TRP A 49 -5.97 5.68 -2.49
CA TRP A 49 -5.64 4.92 -3.70
C TRP A 49 -4.13 4.89 -3.96
N GLU A 50 -3.46 6.04 -3.82
CA GLU A 50 -2.01 6.16 -3.97
C GLU A 50 -1.28 5.49 -2.81
N ALA A 51 -1.79 5.64 -1.58
CA ALA A 51 -1.25 4.93 -0.41
C ALA A 51 -1.30 3.41 -0.60
N TRP A 52 -2.41 2.88 -1.15
CA TRP A 52 -2.56 1.45 -1.44
C TRP A 52 -1.67 1.00 -2.60
N ALA A 53 -1.50 1.82 -3.64
CA ALA A 53 -0.56 1.54 -4.73
C ALA A 53 0.90 1.50 -4.24
N GLU A 54 1.33 2.50 -3.47
CA GLU A 54 2.69 2.59 -2.94
C GLU A 54 3.00 1.46 -1.96
N MET A 55 2.06 1.10 -1.09
CA MET A 55 2.23 -0.04 -0.19
C MET A 55 2.37 -1.35 -0.98
N ARG A 56 1.61 -1.56 -2.06
CA ARG A 56 1.80 -2.73 -2.95
C ARG A 56 3.09 -2.66 -3.77
N ARG A 57 3.67 -1.48 -4.01
CA ARG A 57 4.95 -1.33 -4.71
C ARG A 57 6.15 -1.57 -3.78
N THR A 58 6.04 -1.12 -2.53
CA THR A 58 7.15 -1.05 -1.58
C THR A 58 7.11 -2.10 -0.48
N ASP A 59 5.94 -2.67 -0.23
CA ASP A 59 5.62 -3.49 0.95
C ASP A 59 5.72 -2.75 2.30
N ILE A 60 5.71 -1.41 2.26
CA ILE A 60 5.82 -0.53 3.43
C ILE A 60 4.56 0.35 3.56
N PRO A 61 3.91 0.41 4.74
CA PRO A 61 4.12 -0.49 5.86
C PRO A 61 3.76 -1.93 5.51
N THR A 62 4.40 -2.88 6.18
CA THR A 62 4.05 -4.30 6.04
C THR A 62 2.75 -4.56 6.79
N LEU A 63 1.63 -4.66 6.06
CA LEU A 63 0.31 -4.89 6.64
C LEU A 63 -0.12 -6.35 6.47
N PRO A 64 -0.38 -7.09 7.57
CA PRO A 64 -0.94 -8.43 7.48
C PRO A 64 -2.42 -8.38 7.08
N PRO A 65 -3.03 -9.51 6.67
CA PRO A 65 -4.47 -9.62 6.51
C PRO A 65 -5.22 -9.25 7.79
N ALA A 66 -6.47 -8.83 7.65
CA ALA A 66 -7.35 -8.62 8.80
C ALA A 66 -7.51 -9.93 9.59
N VAL A 67 -7.55 -9.83 10.92
CA VAL A 67 -7.61 -10.99 11.84
C VAL A 67 -8.81 -11.89 11.56
N SER A 68 -9.93 -11.32 11.09
CA SER A 68 -11.16 -12.03 10.75
C SER A 68 -11.37 -12.17 9.23
N SER A 69 -10.29 -12.23 8.45
CA SER A 69 -10.38 -12.47 7.00
C SER A 69 -11.07 -13.80 6.70
N ALA A 70 -12.02 -13.81 5.77
CA ALA A 70 -12.67 -15.03 5.29
C ALA A 70 -11.74 -15.88 4.41
N HIS A 71 -10.75 -15.24 3.77
CA HIS A 71 -9.73 -15.91 2.96
C HIS A 71 -8.50 -16.21 3.82
N THR A 72 -8.11 -17.49 3.85
CA THR A 72 -6.95 -17.98 4.62
C THR A 72 -5.79 -18.26 3.67
N GLY A 73 -4.55 -18.06 4.14
CA GLY A 73 -3.36 -18.36 3.35
C GLY A 73 -2.63 -17.16 2.77
N HIS A 74 -3.24 -15.97 2.81
CA HIS A 74 -2.59 -14.71 2.42
C HIS A 74 -1.70 -14.16 3.53
N ASN A 75 -0.68 -13.38 3.16
CA ASN A 75 0.23 -12.73 4.11
C ASN A 75 0.26 -11.21 4.01
N ARG A 76 -0.55 -10.64 3.11
CA ARG A 76 -0.75 -9.20 2.93
C ARG A 76 -2.22 -8.89 2.67
N VAL A 77 -2.59 -7.62 2.78
CA VAL A 77 -3.91 -7.13 2.35
C VAL A 77 -4.12 -7.34 0.83
N PRO A 78 -5.37 -7.29 0.32
CA PRO A 78 -5.66 -7.58 -1.10
C PRO A 78 -4.85 -6.74 -2.10
N PHE A 79 -4.49 -7.33 -3.24
CA PHE A 79 -3.61 -6.71 -4.24
C PHE A 79 -4.35 -6.00 -5.36
N ARG A 80 -5.60 -6.36 -5.62
CA ARG A 80 -6.44 -5.78 -6.66
C ARG A 80 -7.91 -6.08 -6.38
N PHE A 81 -8.79 -5.47 -7.15
CA PHE A 81 -10.19 -5.88 -7.21
C PHE A 81 -10.41 -6.93 -8.29
N SER A 82 -11.46 -7.71 -8.11
CA SER A 82 -12.04 -8.53 -9.17
C SER A 82 -12.62 -7.69 -10.29
N TYR A 83 -12.59 -8.27 -11.49
CA TYR A 83 -13.41 -7.78 -12.57
C TYR A 83 -14.89 -7.86 -12.18
N PRO A 84 -15.74 -6.92 -12.62
CA PRO A 84 -17.18 -6.99 -12.38
C PRO A 84 -17.78 -8.29 -12.93
N ASP A 85 -18.77 -8.83 -12.24
CA ASP A 85 -19.41 -10.10 -12.67
C ASP A 85 -20.12 -9.98 -14.02
N ASP A 86 -20.58 -8.78 -14.40
CA ASP A 86 -21.18 -8.54 -15.70
C ASP A 86 -20.16 -8.65 -16.84
N GLU A 87 -18.91 -8.18 -16.65
CA GLU A 87 -17.84 -8.40 -17.64
C GLU A 87 -17.53 -9.90 -17.80
N LYS A 88 -17.54 -10.66 -16.70
CA LYS A 88 -17.35 -12.12 -16.73
C LYS A 88 -18.47 -12.83 -17.49
N LYS A 89 -19.71 -12.31 -17.47
CA LYS A 89 -20.86 -12.92 -18.15
C LYS A 89 -21.01 -12.48 -19.59
N LEU A 90 -20.84 -11.18 -19.85
CA LEU A 90 -21.16 -10.55 -21.13
C LEU A 90 -19.95 -10.45 -22.07
N ASN A 91 -18.74 -10.55 -21.53
CA ASN A 91 -17.50 -10.28 -22.26
C ASN A 91 -16.38 -11.28 -21.90
N SER A 92 -16.76 -12.52 -21.57
CA SER A 92 -15.84 -13.55 -21.07
C SER A 92 -14.65 -13.82 -21.98
N SER A 93 -14.83 -13.74 -23.31
CA SER A 93 -13.76 -13.95 -24.29
C SER A 93 -12.62 -12.93 -24.21
N ASN A 94 -12.86 -11.76 -23.59
CA ASN A 94 -11.87 -10.68 -23.45
C ASN A 94 -11.25 -10.62 -22.05
N ILE A 95 -11.66 -11.50 -21.11
CA ILE A 95 -10.93 -11.64 -19.85
C ILE A 95 -9.60 -12.36 -20.14
N PRO A 96 -8.46 -11.81 -19.70
CA PRO A 96 -7.17 -12.44 -19.96
C PRO A 96 -7.12 -13.87 -19.44
N ALA A 97 -6.73 -14.82 -20.29
CA ALA A 97 -6.75 -16.25 -19.96
C ALA A 97 -5.72 -16.64 -18.88
N ASP A 98 -4.70 -15.81 -18.64
CA ASP A 98 -3.69 -15.95 -17.59
C ASP A 98 -4.18 -15.48 -16.22
N VAL A 99 -5.38 -14.90 -16.15
CA VAL A 99 -5.96 -14.35 -14.94
C VAL A 99 -6.86 -15.42 -14.31
N ASN A 100 -6.33 -16.09 -13.28
CA ASN A 100 -7.06 -17.07 -12.47
C ASN A 100 -7.62 -16.40 -11.22
N GLU A 101 -8.95 -16.31 -11.12
CA GLU A 101 -9.62 -15.73 -9.96
C GLU A 101 -9.70 -16.72 -8.81
N VAL A 102 -8.74 -16.62 -7.90
CA VAL A 102 -8.77 -17.29 -6.59
C VAL A 102 -8.93 -16.23 -5.53
N ASP A 103 -9.82 -16.46 -4.56
CA ASP A 103 -10.06 -15.55 -3.42
C ASP A 103 -10.28 -14.09 -3.86
N ASN A 104 -11.06 -13.86 -4.93
CA ASN A 104 -11.29 -12.54 -5.52
C ASN A 104 -9.99 -11.83 -5.98
N TYR A 105 -9.06 -12.58 -6.57
CA TYR A 105 -7.71 -12.15 -6.95
C TYR A 105 -6.82 -11.70 -5.79
N TRP A 106 -7.16 -12.09 -4.57
CA TRP A 106 -6.24 -11.89 -3.45
C TRP A 106 -4.95 -12.67 -3.75
N GLY A 107 -3.82 -11.97 -3.72
CA GLY A 107 -2.52 -12.55 -4.04
C GLY A 107 -2.11 -12.41 -5.51
N TYR A 108 -3.05 -12.11 -6.41
CA TYR A 108 -2.73 -11.92 -7.82
C TYR A 108 -2.13 -10.52 -8.06
N GLN A 109 -0.81 -10.48 -8.21
CA GLN A 109 -0.07 -9.22 -8.40
C GLN A 109 -0.42 -8.53 -9.72
N ILE A 110 -0.43 -7.19 -9.70
CA ILE A 110 -0.54 -6.36 -10.90
C ILE A 110 0.85 -6.27 -11.55
N TRP A 111 0.94 -6.00 -12.86
CA TRP A 111 2.19 -6.04 -13.64
C TRP A 111 3.37 -5.28 -13.02
N TRP A 112 3.11 -4.18 -12.29
CA TRP A 112 4.11 -3.33 -11.65
C TRP A 112 4.48 -3.77 -10.22
N ASP A 113 3.69 -4.65 -9.60
CA ASP A 113 4.01 -5.20 -8.29
C ASP A 113 5.03 -6.31 -8.45
N LYS A 114 6.26 -6.05 -7.97
CA LYS A 114 7.42 -6.95 -8.09
C LYS A 114 7.82 -7.57 -6.75
N ARG A 115 6.99 -7.46 -5.72
CA ARG A 115 7.30 -8.02 -4.40
C ARG A 115 7.43 -9.54 -4.47
N SER A 116 8.39 -10.10 -3.74
CA SER A 116 8.64 -11.53 -3.66
C SER A 116 8.09 -12.12 -2.36
N GLY A 117 7.59 -13.36 -2.40
CA GLY A 117 7.10 -14.06 -1.20
C GLY A 117 5.79 -13.51 -0.65
N VAL A 118 5.10 -12.66 -1.41
CA VAL A 118 3.74 -12.21 -1.11
C VAL A 118 2.72 -13.20 -1.66
N LYS A 119 1.66 -13.42 -0.91
CA LYS A 119 0.54 -14.29 -1.29
C LYS A 119 -0.76 -13.74 -0.76
#